data_AF-A0A800AG16-F1
#
_entry.id   AF-A0A800AG16-F1
#
_cell.length_a   1.000
_cell.length_b   1.000
_cell.length_c   1.000
_cell.angle_alpha   90.00
_cell.angle_beta   90.00
_cell.angle_gamma   90.00
#
_symmetry.space_group_name_H-M   'P 1'
#
loop_
_entity.id
_entity.type
_entity.pdbx_description
1 polymer ?
#
loop_
_entity_poly.entity_id
_entity_poly.type
_entity_poly.pdbx_seq_one_letter_code
_entity_poly.pdbx_strand_id
1 'polypeptide(L)'
;MIRKRIQIPWIITAIALFDIFLFEVGGQSFQFIEQEQTSVDERAEALCVVGFSLEQQGKLNEAMHAYQKAIELQPNYAVAYAQLGFVYEKQQDFDAAQQAFQAAIKLQPKLATAHAGLGFVCLQKGAFAEAIAAYQKAIFLNLNSVQILKDLGLAYVKNKQYDEAIKIYKRVIQLSPNSADGYCAIGSTYMAMGMFDETEAAYRKALITGRLPLSAPKPL
;
A
#
# COMPACT_ATOMS: atom_id res chain seq x y z
N MET A 1 -26.84 -36.05 -26.48
CA MET A 1 -25.61 -35.74 -25.72
C MET A 1 -25.09 -34.37 -26.16
N ILE A 2 -25.42 -33.31 -25.42
CA ILE A 2 -24.98 -31.93 -25.72
C ILE A 2 -23.72 -31.66 -24.89
N ARG A 3 -22.56 -31.58 -25.53
CA ARG A 3 -21.34 -31.01 -24.93
C ARG A 3 -21.52 -29.48 -24.91
N LYS A 4 -21.72 -28.89 -23.73
CA LYS A 4 -21.62 -27.44 -23.54
C LYS A 4 -20.17 -27.03 -23.79
N ARG A 5 -19.92 -26.36 -24.92
CA ARG A 5 -18.68 -25.63 -25.19
C ARG A 5 -18.63 -24.45 -24.21
N ILE A 6 -17.64 -24.44 -23.33
CA ILE A 6 -17.34 -23.29 -22.48
C ILE A 6 -16.86 -22.19 -23.42
N GLN A 7 -17.71 -21.19 -23.62
CA GLN A 7 -17.43 -20.03 -24.45
C GLN A 7 -16.65 -19.04 -23.59
N ILE A 8 -15.33 -19.03 -23.75
CA ILE A 8 -14.46 -18.05 -23.11
C ILE A 8 -14.78 -16.69 -23.77
N PRO A 9 -15.17 -15.64 -23.01
CA PRO A 9 -15.50 -14.34 -23.57
C PRO A 9 -14.29 -13.75 -24.30
N TRP A 10 -14.52 -13.18 -25.49
CA TRP A 10 -13.53 -12.47 -26.32
C TRP A 10 -12.75 -11.37 -25.59
N ILE A 11 -13.24 -10.95 -24.42
CA ILE A 11 -12.69 -9.91 -23.54
C ILE A 11 -11.27 -10.22 -23.06
N ILE A 12 -10.97 -11.49 -22.70
CA ILE A 12 -9.63 -11.87 -22.21
C ILE A 12 -8.60 -11.82 -23.35
N THR A 13 -9.00 -12.21 -24.57
CA THR A 13 -8.15 -12.15 -25.76
C THR A 13 -7.97 -10.75 -26.31
N ALA A 14 -8.97 -9.87 -26.17
CA ALA A 14 -8.87 -8.47 -26.59
C ALA A 14 -7.92 -7.68 -25.67
N ILE A 15 -8.02 -7.87 -24.34
CA ILE A 15 -7.13 -7.22 -23.37
C ILE A 15 -5.68 -7.73 -23.53
N ALA A 16 -5.49 -9.02 -23.78
CA ALA A 16 -4.15 -9.59 -24.03
C ALA A 16 -3.52 -9.15 -25.37
N LEU A 17 -4.32 -8.79 -26.38
CA LEU A 17 -3.82 -8.15 -27.62
C LEU A 17 -3.63 -6.63 -27.43
N PHE A 18 -4.32 -6.03 -26.46
CA PHE A 18 -4.24 -4.61 -26.11
C PHE A 18 -2.98 -4.27 -25.28
N ASP A 19 -2.40 -5.24 -24.58
CA ASP A 19 -1.07 -5.14 -23.94
C ASP A 19 0.06 -4.79 -24.93
N ILE A 20 -0.11 -5.11 -26.23
CA ILE A 20 0.88 -4.79 -27.27
C ILE A 20 0.73 -3.36 -27.79
N PHE A 21 -0.46 -2.75 -27.68
CA PHE A 21 -0.76 -1.42 -28.23
C PHE A 21 -0.65 -0.28 -27.20
N LEU A 22 -0.61 -0.60 -25.90
CA LEU A 22 -0.38 0.36 -24.82
C LEU A 22 1.03 0.99 -24.81
N PHE A 23 1.91 0.57 -25.72
CA PHE A 23 3.32 0.99 -25.72
C PHE A 23 3.53 2.44 -26.19
N GLU A 24 2.60 3.09 -26.91
CA GLU A 24 2.99 4.30 -27.66
C GLU A 24 2.25 5.62 -27.39
N VAL A 25 1.03 5.68 -26.82
CA VAL A 25 0.40 7.02 -26.62
C VAL A 25 -0.52 7.06 -25.40
N GLY A 26 0.00 7.56 -24.27
CA GLY A 26 -0.78 7.79 -23.04
C GLY A 26 -2.01 8.68 -23.24
N GLY A 27 -2.00 9.59 -24.23
CA GLY A 27 -3.11 10.49 -24.53
C GLY A 27 -4.28 9.88 -25.32
N GLN A 28 -4.06 8.84 -26.14
CA GLN A 28 -5.12 8.25 -26.97
C GLN A 28 -6.01 7.26 -26.19
N SER A 29 -5.50 6.70 -25.10
CA SER A 29 -6.24 5.77 -24.24
C SER A 29 -7.49 6.40 -23.61
N PHE A 30 -7.41 7.67 -23.18
CA PHE A 30 -8.53 8.40 -22.56
C PHE A 30 -9.70 8.64 -23.50
N GLN A 31 -9.42 9.08 -24.74
CA GLN A 31 -10.47 9.36 -25.72
C GLN A 31 -11.18 8.09 -26.18
N PHE A 32 -10.47 6.96 -26.20
CA PHE A 32 -11.05 5.68 -26.58
C PHE A 32 -12.04 5.17 -25.51
N ILE A 33 -11.68 5.25 -24.23
CA ILE A 33 -12.55 4.85 -23.11
C ILE A 33 -13.84 5.69 -23.09
N GLU A 34 -13.76 7.00 -23.39
CA GLU A 34 -14.94 7.87 -23.43
C GLU A 34 -15.92 7.51 -24.56
N GLN A 35 -15.43 6.94 -25.67
CA GLN A 35 -16.21 6.62 -26.87
C GLN A 35 -16.74 5.18 -26.92
N GLU A 36 -16.32 4.30 -26.03
CA GLU A 36 -16.86 2.95 -25.93
C GLU A 36 -18.32 2.96 -25.44
N GLN A 37 -19.15 2.06 -26.00
CA GLN A 37 -20.54 1.82 -25.58
C GLN A 37 -20.62 1.01 -24.27
N THR A 38 -19.69 1.21 -23.35
CA THR A 38 -19.61 0.55 -22.05
C THR A 38 -20.31 1.38 -20.98
N SER A 39 -20.66 0.74 -19.86
CA SER A 39 -21.32 1.44 -18.76
C SER A 39 -20.39 2.51 -18.15
N VAL A 40 -20.98 3.50 -17.47
CA VAL A 40 -20.20 4.53 -16.76
C VAL A 40 -19.26 3.90 -15.72
N ASP A 41 -19.74 2.87 -15.03
CA ASP A 41 -18.96 2.14 -14.02
C ASP A 41 -17.74 1.44 -14.66
N GLU A 42 -17.93 0.71 -15.77
CA GLU A 42 -16.82 0.06 -16.49
C GLU A 42 -15.78 1.05 -17.00
N ARG A 43 -16.21 2.23 -17.45
CA ARG A 43 -15.29 3.29 -17.90
C ARG A 43 -14.50 3.89 -16.73
N ALA A 44 -15.12 4.10 -15.58
CA ALA A 44 -14.43 4.57 -14.38
C ALA A 44 -13.38 3.54 -13.89
N GLU A 45 -13.74 2.25 -13.91
CA GLU A 45 -12.81 1.16 -13.60
C GLU A 45 -11.63 1.12 -14.58
N ALA A 46 -11.89 1.22 -15.90
CA ALA A 46 -10.86 1.25 -16.93
C ALA A 46 -9.89 2.43 -16.75
N LEU A 47 -10.40 3.62 -16.43
CA LEU A 47 -9.58 4.79 -16.12
C LEU A 47 -8.70 4.58 -14.89
N CYS A 48 -9.19 3.89 -13.85
CA CYS A 48 -8.38 3.51 -12.70
C CYS A 48 -7.25 2.55 -13.06
N VAL A 49 -7.51 1.57 -13.93
CA VAL A 49 -6.48 0.64 -14.42
C VAL A 49 -5.41 1.37 -15.24
N VAL A 50 -5.82 2.28 -16.13
CA VAL A 50 -4.91 3.15 -16.88
C VAL A 50 -4.07 4.00 -15.95
N GLY A 51 -4.70 4.66 -14.96
CA GLY A 51 -4.00 5.44 -13.94
C GLY A 51 -2.93 4.63 -13.22
N PHE A 52 -3.25 3.39 -12.84
CA PHE A 52 -2.30 2.50 -12.16
C PHE A 52 -1.12 2.13 -13.06
N SER A 53 -1.36 1.83 -14.34
CA SER A 53 -0.28 1.56 -15.31
C SER A 53 0.65 2.77 -15.48
N LEU A 54 0.09 3.98 -15.57
CA LEU A 54 0.85 5.23 -15.68
C LEU A 54 1.69 5.51 -14.43
N GLU A 55 1.15 5.23 -13.25
CA GLU A 55 1.86 5.33 -11.98
C GLU A 55 3.08 4.41 -11.94
N GLN A 56 2.95 3.17 -12.41
CA GLN A 56 4.06 2.22 -12.52
C GLN A 56 5.13 2.65 -13.52
N GLN A 57 4.77 3.46 -14.51
CA GLN A 57 5.70 4.10 -15.46
C GLN A 57 6.33 5.39 -14.91
N GLY A 58 5.97 5.83 -13.70
CA GLY A 58 6.44 7.09 -13.10
C GLY A 58 5.75 8.35 -13.65
N LYS A 59 4.71 8.20 -14.49
CA LYS A 59 3.97 9.33 -15.09
C LYS A 59 2.87 9.82 -14.14
N LEU A 60 3.28 10.34 -12.99
CA LEU A 60 2.39 10.66 -11.87
C LEU A 60 1.28 11.67 -12.23
N ASN A 61 1.59 12.69 -13.04
CA ASN A 61 0.58 13.69 -13.44
C ASN A 61 -0.51 13.09 -14.34
N GLU A 62 -0.14 12.17 -15.24
CA GLU A 62 -1.08 11.49 -16.13
C GLU A 62 -1.92 10.48 -15.35
N ALA A 63 -1.32 9.77 -14.39
CA ALA A 63 -2.02 8.89 -13.45
C ALA A 63 -3.06 9.67 -12.62
N MET A 64 -2.67 10.81 -12.07
CA MET A 64 -3.55 11.70 -11.32
C MET A 64 -4.76 12.13 -12.15
N HIS A 65 -4.52 12.56 -13.39
CA HIS A 65 -5.59 12.95 -14.32
C HIS A 65 -6.54 11.78 -14.62
N ALA A 66 -6.02 10.55 -14.77
CA ALA A 66 -6.84 9.37 -14.96
C ALA A 66 -7.78 9.10 -13.76
N TYR A 67 -7.24 9.17 -12.55
CA TYR A 67 -8.03 8.99 -11.34
C TYR A 67 -9.07 10.09 -11.14
N GLN A 68 -8.73 11.35 -11.45
CA GLN A 68 -9.67 12.45 -11.41
C GLN A 68 -10.84 12.23 -12.39
N LYS A 69 -10.56 11.81 -13.63
CA LYS A 69 -11.62 11.44 -14.58
C LYS A 69 -12.47 10.27 -14.09
N ALA A 70 -11.87 9.25 -13.48
CA ALA A 70 -12.62 8.14 -12.89
C ALA A 70 -13.57 8.62 -11.78
N ILE A 71 -13.14 9.59 -10.96
CA ILE A 71 -13.95 10.22 -9.92
C ILE A 71 -15.06 11.10 -10.52
N GLU A 72 -14.79 11.84 -11.59
CA GLU A 72 -15.79 12.65 -12.30
C GLU A 72 -16.91 11.78 -12.88
N LEU A 73 -16.55 10.63 -13.48
CA LEU A 73 -17.52 9.67 -13.99
C LEU A 73 -18.29 8.98 -12.85
N GLN A 74 -17.58 8.62 -11.78
CA GLN A 74 -18.14 7.88 -10.66
C GLN A 74 -17.70 8.49 -9.31
N PRO A 75 -18.43 9.50 -8.78
CA PRO A 75 -18.05 10.21 -7.56
C PRO A 75 -18.03 9.36 -6.28
N ASN A 76 -18.64 8.17 -6.31
CA ASN A 76 -18.65 7.21 -5.20
C ASN A 76 -17.61 6.09 -5.36
N TYR A 77 -16.68 6.19 -6.31
CA TYR A 77 -15.67 5.16 -6.55
C TYR A 77 -14.50 5.26 -5.56
N ALA A 78 -14.65 4.60 -4.41
CA ALA A 78 -13.69 4.66 -3.31
C ALA A 78 -12.23 4.32 -3.71
N VAL A 79 -12.05 3.37 -4.64
CA VAL A 79 -10.72 2.94 -5.10
C VAL A 79 -10.01 4.08 -5.83
N ALA A 80 -10.70 4.85 -6.67
CA ALA A 80 -10.11 5.98 -7.38
C ALA A 80 -9.57 7.05 -6.42
N TYR A 81 -10.32 7.36 -5.36
CA TYR A 81 -9.84 8.26 -4.30
C TYR A 81 -8.62 7.71 -3.57
N ALA A 82 -8.58 6.41 -3.26
CA ALA A 82 -7.42 5.81 -2.60
C ALA A 82 -6.17 5.88 -3.49
N GLN A 83 -6.31 5.58 -4.79
CA GLN A 83 -5.19 5.67 -5.73
C GLN A 83 -4.72 7.11 -5.93
N LEU A 84 -5.65 8.06 -6.03
CA LEU A 84 -5.32 9.49 -6.05
C LEU A 84 -4.55 9.91 -4.78
N GLY A 85 -4.93 9.37 -3.62
CA GLY A 85 -4.19 9.57 -2.37
C GLY A 85 -2.74 9.08 -2.42
N PHE A 86 -2.49 7.90 -3.01
CA PHE A 86 -1.13 7.39 -3.20
C PHE A 86 -0.31 8.24 -4.18
N VAL A 87 -0.94 8.80 -5.22
CA VAL A 87 -0.23 9.73 -6.12
C VAL A 87 0.17 11.01 -5.40
N TYR A 88 -0.73 11.61 -4.60
CA TYR A 88 -0.39 12.77 -3.77
C TYR A 88 0.70 12.46 -2.73
N GLU A 89 0.66 11.27 -2.13
CA GLU A 89 1.72 10.79 -1.22
C GLU A 89 3.09 10.78 -1.90
N LYS A 90 3.18 10.24 -3.13
CA LYS A 90 4.43 10.23 -3.92
C LYS A 90 4.91 11.63 -4.29
N GLN A 91 4.00 12.58 -4.44
CA GLN A 91 4.30 13.99 -4.65
C GLN A 91 4.62 14.75 -3.35
N GLN A 92 4.53 14.08 -2.19
CA GLN A 92 4.67 14.66 -0.85
C GLN A 92 3.61 15.72 -0.50
N ASP A 93 2.50 15.77 -1.25
CA ASP A 93 1.33 16.56 -0.88
C ASP A 93 0.48 15.79 0.15
N PHE A 94 0.96 15.80 1.39
CA PHE A 94 0.34 15.06 2.48
C PHE A 94 -1.06 15.58 2.86
N ASP A 95 -1.37 16.84 2.57
CA ASP A 95 -2.71 17.39 2.84
C ASP A 95 -3.72 16.88 1.84
N ALA A 96 -3.40 16.91 0.54
CA ALA A 96 -4.25 16.34 -0.50
C ALA A 96 -4.39 14.81 -0.35
N ALA A 97 -3.29 14.11 -0.04
CA ALA A 97 -3.30 12.66 0.20
C ALA A 97 -4.24 12.30 1.36
N GLN A 98 -4.18 13.03 2.48
CA GLN A 98 -5.05 12.82 3.63
C GLN A 98 -6.53 12.97 3.24
N GLN A 99 -6.89 14.02 2.52
CA GLN A 99 -8.27 14.26 2.08
C GLN A 99 -8.76 13.14 1.16
N ALA A 100 -7.94 12.70 0.22
CA ALA A 100 -8.27 11.63 -0.70
C ALA A 100 -8.49 10.28 0.03
N PHE A 101 -7.60 9.90 0.95
CA PHE A 101 -7.79 8.69 1.75
C PHE A 101 -9.02 8.77 2.66
N GLN A 102 -9.30 9.92 3.27
CA GLN A 102 -10.52 10.12 4.08
C GLN A 102 -11.79 10.00 3.22
N ALA A 103 -11.79 10.53 2.00
CA ALA A 103 -12.90 10.34 1.06
C ALA A 103 -13.09 8.87 0.70
N ALA A 104 -12.00 8.14 0.40
CA ALA A 104 -12.04 6.71 0.13
C ALA A 104 -12.61 5.91 1.31
N ILE A 105 -12.18 6.21 2.54
CA ILE A 105 -12.68 5.56 3.77
C ILE A 105 -14.15 5.89 4.02
N LYS A 106 -14.59 7.13 3.76
CA LYS A 106 -15.99 7.52 3.91
C LYS A 106 -16.90 6.72 2.96
N LEU A 107 -16.46 6.53 1.73
CA LEU A 107 -17.19 5.75 0.71
C LEU A 107 -17.13 4.25 0.99
N GLN A 108 -15.96 3.73 1.37
CA GLN A 108 -15.75 2.33 1.67
C GLN A 108 -14.95 2.15 2.97
N PRO A 109 -15.62 2.08 4.14
CA PRO A 109 -14.95 2.02 5.45
C PRO A 109 -14.04 0.80 5.66
N LYS A 110 -14.23 -0.25 4.86
CA LYS A 110 -13.46 -1.50 4.91
C LYS A 110 -12.29 -1.55 3.91
N LEU A 111 -11.98 -0.44 3.24
CA LEU A 111 -10.85 -0.37 2.30
C LEU A 111 -9.52 -0.27 3.08
N ALA A 112 -8.89 -1.42 3.33
CA ALA A 112 -7.71 -1.51 4.18
C ALA A 112 -6.51 -0.67 3.68
N THR A 113 -6.33 -0.58 2.36
CA THR A 113 -5.26 0.20 1.73
C THR A 113 -5.41 1.70 2.01
N ALA A 114 -6.62 2.24 2.02
CA ALA A 114 -6.86 3.63 2.35
C ALA A 114 -6.56 3.94 3.83
N HIS A 115 -6.85 3.01 4.75
CA HIS A 115 -6.43 3.14 6.15
C HIS A 115 -4.90 3.09 6.31
N ALA A 116 -4.21 2.23 5.57
CA ALA A 116 -2.74 2.19 5.60
C ALA A 116 -2.12 3.49 5.03
N GLY A 117 -2.64 3.99 3.90
CA GLY A 117 -2.21 5.27 3.33
C GLY A 117 -2.46 6.45 4.27
N LEU A 118 -3.63 6.50 4.90
CA LEU A 118 -3.91 7.50 5.94
C LEU A 118 -2.94 7.39 7.12
N GLY A 119 -2.62 6.17 7.56
CA GLY A 119 -1.64 5.93 8.61
C GLY A 119 -0.26 6.49 8.27
N PHE A 120 0.20 6.26 7.04
CA PHE A 120 1.47 6.80 6.54
C PHE A 120 1.46 8.32 6.50
N VAL A 121 0.43 8.93 5.92
CA VAL A 121 0.31 10.38 5.83
C VAL A 121 0.28 11.04 7.22
N CYS A 122 -0.48 10.47 8.16
CA CYS A 122 -0.51 10.95 9.54
C CYS A 122 0.86 10.83 10.23
N LEU A 123 1.59 9.73 9.98
CA LEU A 123 2.94 9.54 10.51
C LEU A 123 3.91 10.62 10.00
N GLN A 124 3.87 10.91 8.70
CA GLN A 124 4.69 11.96 8.08
C GLN A 124 4.38 13.35 8.61
N LYS A 125 3.10 13.61 8.93
CA LYS A 125 2.64 14.89 9.52
C LYS A 125 2.90 15.01 11.03
N GLY A 126 3.40 13.96 11.69
CA GLY A 126 3.61 13.94 13.14
C GLY A 126 2.35 13.67 13.97
N ALA A 127 1.22 13.34 13.33
CA ALA A 127 -0.04 12.97 13.96
C ALA A 127 0.01 11.49 14.39
N PHE A 128 0.84 11.17 15.37
CA PHE A 128 1.21 9.79 15.69
C PHE A 128 0.06 8.95 16.24
N ALA A 129 -0.85 9.54 17.02
CA ALA A 129 -2.00 8.83 17.57
C ALA A 129 -2.98 8.42 16.45
N GLU A 130 -3.22 9.31 15.50
CA GLU A 130 -4.04 9.07 14.31
C GLU A 130 -3.40 8.03 13.39
N ALA A 131 -2.08 8.10 13.22
CA ALA A 131 -1.32 7.10 12.46
C ALA A 131 -1.49 5.70 13.06
N ILE A 132 -1.34 5.56 14.38
CA ILE A 132 -1.53 4.30 15.10
C ILE A 132 -2.95 3.76 14.87
N ALA A 133 -3.98 4.58 15.04
CA ALA A 133 -5.36 4.16 14.86
C ALA A 133 -5.64 3.68 13.42
N ALA A 134 -5.14 4.40 12.42
CA ALA A 134 -5.31 4.07 11.02
C ALA A 134 -4.58 2.75 10.65
N TYR A 135 -3.32 2.57 11.09
CA TYR A 135 -2.59 1.32 10.86
C TYR A 135 -3.22 0.12 11.57
N GLN A 136 -3.66 0.28 12.82
CA GLN A 136 -4.40 -0.77 13.53
C GLN A 136 -5.66 -1.17 12.76
N LYS A 137 -6.37 -0.19 12.17
CA LYS A 137 -7.56 -0.47 11.36
C LYS A 137 -7.22 -1.21 10.08
N ALA A 138 -6.13 -0.83 9.39
CA ALA A 138 -5.65 -1.56 8.21
C ALA A 138 -5.32 -3.03 8.53
N ILE A 139 -4.61 -3.27 9.64
CA ILE A 139 -4.28 -4.63 10.11
C ILE A 139 -5.53 -5.41 10.49
N PHE A 140 -6.50 -4.78 11.17
CA PHE A 140 -7.78 -5.41 11.51
C PHE A 140 -8.57 -5.81 10.25
N LEU A 141 -8.43 -5.06 9.16
CA LEU A 141 -9.00 -5.37 7.85
C LEU A 141 -8.14 -6.36 7.03
N ASN A 142 -7.25 -7.10 7.70
CA ASN A 142 -6.37 -8.13 7.13
C ASN A 142 -5.24 -7.63 6.21
N LEU A 143 -4.95 -6.33 6.20
CA LEU A 143 -3.76 -5.81 5.51
C LEU A 143 -2.54 -5.91 6.45
N ASN A 144 -2.04 -7.13 6.60
CA ASN A 144 -0.92 -7.45 7.47
C ASN A 144 0.36 -7.64 6.65
N SER A 145 1.14 -6.58 6.49
CA SER A 145 2.45 -6.62 5.83
C SER A 145 3.57 -6.24 6.81
N VAL A 146 4.78 -6.72 6.55
CA VAL A 146 5.97 -6.34 7.33
C VAL A 146 6.17 -4.83 7.33
N GLN A 147 5.92 -4.17 6.18
CA GLN A 147 6.04 -2.72 6.06
C GLN A 147 5.05 -1.98 6.99
N ILE A 148 3.76 -2.35 6.97
CA ILE A 148 2.74 -1.72 7.84
C ILE A 148 3.06 -1.93 9.31
N LEU A 149 3.56 -3.11 9.70
CA LEU A 149 4.00 -3.35 11.07
C LEU A 149 5.21 -2.51 11.45
N LYS A 150 6.17 -2.31 10.53
CA LYS A 150 7.33 -1.43 10.77
C LYS A 150 6.88 0.02 11.01
N ASP A 151 5.95 0.50 10.18
CA ASP A 151 5.45 1.87 10.27
C ASP A 151 4.58 2.09 11.51
N LEU A 152 3.73 1.11 11.87
CA LEU A 152 2.98 1.13 13.14
C LEU A 152 3.92 1.13 14.35
N GLY A 153 4.97 0.30 14.33
CA GLY A 153 5.99 0.29 15.37
C GLY A 153 6.68 1.65 15.49
N LEU A 154 7.00 2.28 14.35
CA LEU A 154 7.62 3.61 14.33
C LEU A 154 6.68 4.67 14.90
N ALA A 155 5.40 4.62 14.54
CA ALA A 155 4.37 5.50 15.08
C ALA A 155 4.28 5.37 16.61
N TYR A 156 4.31 4.15 17.15
CA TYR A 156 4.37 3.93 18.61
C TYR A 156 5.63 4.50 19.25
N VAL A 157 6.82 4.31 18.67
CA VAL A 157 8.07 4.90 19.18
C VAL A 157 7.97 6.42 19.22
N LYS A 158 7.49 7.05 18.14
CA LYS A 158 7.32 8.50 18.05
C LYS A 158 6.27 9.02 19.04
N ASN A 159 5.23 8.23 19.31
CA ASN A 159 4.23 8.49 20.35
C ASN A 159 4.68 8.10 21.76
N LYS A 160 5.95 7.71 21.97
CA LYS A 160 6.55 7.28 23.25
C LYS A 160 5.88 6.06 23.90
N GLN A 161 5.18 5.25 23.11
CA GLN A 161 4.55 3.99 23.53
C GLN A 161 5.48 2.82 23.25
N TYR A 162 6.62 2.79 23.92
CA TYR A 162 7.75 1.90 23.60
C TYR A 162 7.42 0.41 23.75
N ASP A 163 6.66 0.03 24.78
CA ASP A 163 6.28 -1.37 25.01
C ASP A 163 5.43 -1.93 23.85
N GLU A 164 4.50 -1.12 23.34
CA GLU A 164 3.67 -1.49 22.19
C GLU A 164 4.51 -1.57 20.91
N ALA A 165 5.46 -0.64 20.71
CA ALA A 165 6.41 -0.72 19.60
C ALA A 165 7.19 -2.05 19.62
N ILE A 166 7.72 -2.44 20.78
CA ILE A 166 8.48 -3.71 20.93
C ILE A 166 7.58 -4.91 20.62
N LYS A 167 6.31 -4.92 21.07
CA LYS A 167 5.36 -6.00 20.73
C LYS A 167 5.14 -6.10 19.21
N ILE A 168 4.98 -4.97 18.53
CA ILE A 168 4.83 -4.94 17.07
C ILE A 168 6.10 -5.40 16.36
N TYR A 169 7.27 -4.94 16.76
CA TYR A 169 8.53 -5.37 16.14
C TYR A 169 8.85 -6.85 16.40
N LYS A 170 8.39 -7.44 17.51
CA LYS A 170 8.43 -8.90 17.70
C LYS A 170 7.60 -9.64 16.65
N ARG A 171 6.45 -9.09 16.22
CA ARG A 171 5.67 -9.65 15.09
C ARG A 171 6.41 -9.52 13.76
N VAL A 172 7.16 -8.42 13.54
CA VAL A 172 8.02 -8.28 12.36
C VAL A 172 9.07 -9.39 12.31
N ILE A 173 9.72 -9.70 13.45
CA ILE A 173 10.68 -10.81 13.55
C ILE A 173 10.00 -12.15 13.23
N GLN A 174 8.78 -12.39 13.71
CA GLN A 174 8.05 -13.64 13.41
C GLN A 174 7.75 -13.80 11.91
N LEU A 175 7.43 -12.70 11.21
CA LEU A 175 7.15 -12.73 9.78
C LEU A 175 8.42 -12.73 8.91
N SER A 176 9.55 -12.29 9.45
CA SER A 176 10.83 -12.19 8.73
C SER A 176 11.99 -12.57 9.66
N PRO A 177 12.08 -13.85 10.08
CA PRO A 177 13.02 -14.28 11.11
C PRO A 177 14.50 -14.15 10.69
N ASN A 178 14.75 -14.10 9.39
CA ASN A 178 16.09 -13.94 8.81
C ASN A 178 16.42 -12.49 8.45
N SER A 179 15.54 -11.53 8.78
CA SER A 179 15.80 -10.11 8.59
C SER A 179 16.32 -9.47 9.87
N ALA A 180 17.36 -8.65 9.74
CA ALA A 180 17.89 -7.84 10.84
C ALA A 180 16.91 -6.72 11.26
N ASP A 181 15.98 -6.33 10.39
CA ASP A 181 15.12 -5.15 10.54
C ASP A 181 14.38 -5.11 11.88
N GLY A 182 13.77 -6.22 12.28
CA GLY A 182 12.99 -6.28 13.52
C GLY A 182 13.85 -6.09 14.76
N TYR A 183 15.06 -6.67 14.78
CA TYR A 183 16.01 -6.51 15.88
C TYR A 183 16.63 -5.10 15.90
N CYS A 184 16.94 -4.52 14.74
CA CYS A 184 17.39 -3.13 14.63
C CYS A 184 16.33 -2.15 15.16
N ALA A 185 15.05 -2.39 14.84
CA ALA A 185 13.96 -1.54 15.30
C ALA A 185 13.74 -1.66 16.82
N ILE A 186 13.84 -2.87 17.39
CA ILE A 186 13.82 -3.07 18.85
C ILE A 186 15.02 -2.37 19.51
N GLY A 187 16.24 -2.51 18.98
CA GLY A 187 17.43 -1.83 19.50
C GLY A 187 17.29 -0.31 19.48
N SER A 188 16.75 0.25 18.38
CA SER A 188 16.45 1.68 18.27
C SER A 188 15.39 2.13 19.29
N THR A 189 14.44 1.25 19.62
CA THR A 189 13.41 1.52 20.64
C THR A 189 14.03 1.56 22.04
N TYR A 190 14.87 0.59 22.41
CA TYR A 190 15.58 0.59 23.70
C TYR A 190 16.53 1.78 23.81
N MET A 191 17.20 2.17 22.72
CA MET A 191 18.03 3.37 22.69
C MET A 191 17.22 4.62 23.01
N ALA A 192 16.00 4.75 22.46
CA ALA A 192 15.10 5.86 22.76
C ALA A 192 14.61 5.87 24.23
N MET A 193 14.63 4.71 24.91
CA MET A 193 14.34 4.57 26.33
C MET A 193 15.57 4.81 27.24
N GLY A 194 16.77 4.91 26.67
CA GLY A 194 18.03 4.98 27.42
C GLY A 194 18.53 3.65 28.00
N MET A 195 18.01 2.53 27.48
CA MET A 195 18.35 1.17 27.92
C MET A 195 19.51 0.60 27.10
N PHE A 196 20.74 0.92 27.49
CA PHE A 196 21.94 0.65 26.68
C PHE A 196 22.30 -0.85 26.61
N ASP A 197 22.14 -1.60 27.69
CA ASP A 197 22.46 -3.03 27.71
C ASP A 197 21.54 -3.84 26.78
N GLU A 198 20.24 -3.55 26.81
CA GLU A 198 19.24 -4.15 25.94
C GLU A 198 19.41 -3.72 24.48
N THR A 199 19.85 -2.48 24.26
CA THR A 199 20.19 -1.97 22.93
C THR A 199 21.34 -2.78 22.33
N GLU A 200 22.44 -2.97 23.08
CA GLU A 200 23.58 -3.76 22.62
C GLU A 200 23.15 -5.21 22.32
N ALA A 201 22.39 -5.83 23.22
CA ALA A 201 21.88 -7.18 23.02
C ALA A 201 21.01 -7.30 21.75
N ALA A 202 20.14 -6.32 21.47
CA ALA A 202 19.30 -6.30 20.28
C ALA A 202 20.13 -6.13 18.99
N TYR A 203 21.11 -5.23 18.96
CA TYR A 203 21.97 -5.04 17.78
C TYR A 203 22.90 -6.23 17.53
N ARG A 204 23.39 -6.90 18.58
CA ARG A 204 24.13 -8.16 18.42
C ARG A 204 23.29 -9.22 17.73
N LYS A 205 22.01 -9.37 18.11
CA LYS A 205 21.08 -10.28 17.43
C LYS A 205 20.86 -9.89 15.98
N ALA A 206 20.66 -8.59 15.69
CA ALA A 206 20.52 -8.08 14.32
C ALA A 206 21.74 -8.44 13.45
N LEU A 207 22.96 -8.24 13.97
CA LEU A 207 24.21 -8.56 13.27
C LEU A 207 24.36 -10.06 12.97
N ILE A 208 23.97 -10.93 13.90
CA ILE A 208 24.02 -12.38 13.69
C ILE A 208 22.98 -12.79 12.65
N THR A 209 21.74 -12.35 12.81
CA THR A 209 20.63 -12.69 11.90
C THR A 209 20.89 -12.21 10.47
N GLY A 210 21.43 -10.99 10.29
CA GLY A 210 21.78 -10.46 8.97
C GLY A 210 23.00 -11.11 8.30
N ARG A 211 23.79 -11.91 9.05
CA ARG A 211 24.98 -12.62 8.54
C ARG A 211 24.76 -14.11 8.29
N LEU A 212 23.62 -14.68 8.68
CA LEU A 212 23.34 -16.10 8.45
C LEU A 212 23.17 -16.36 6.93
N PRO A 213 24.00 -17.23 6.31
CA PRO A 213 23.76 -17.64 4.93
C PRO A 213 22.44 -18.42 4.82
N LEU A 214 21.74 -18.27 3.70
CA LEU A 214 20.38 -18.77 3.40
C LEU A 214 20.18 -20.31 3.48
N SER A 215 21.09 -21.08 4.06
CA SER A 215 20.97 -22.53 4.17
C SER A 215 20.84 -22.96 5.64
N ALA A 216 19.61 -23.00 6.15
CA ALA A 216 19.33 -23.89 7.28
C ALA A 216 19.33 -25.34 6.74
N PRO A 217 20.07 -26.28 7.36
CA PRO A 217 20.00 -27.68 6.97
C PRO A 217 18.60 -28.23 7.28
N LYS A 218 18.02 -28.99 6.34
CA LYS A 218 16.80 -29.77 6.59
C LYS A 218 17.08 -30.77 7.73
N PRO A 219 16.15 -30.96 8.67
CA PRO A 219 16.28 -32.02 9.67
C PRO A 219 16.29 -33.38 8.97
N LEU A 220 17.20 -34.25 9.41
CA LEU A 220 17.30 -35.66 9.02
C LEU A 220 16.10 -36.45 9.54
#